data_AF-A0A6G0HVV9-F1
#
_entry.id   AF-A0A6G0HVV9-F1
#
_cell.length_a   1.000
_cell.length_b   1.000
_cell.length_c   1.000
_cell.angle_alpha   90.00
_cell.angle_beta   90.00
_cell.angle_gamma   90.00
#
_symmetry.space_group_name_H-M   'P 1'
#
loop_
_entity.id
_entity.type
_entity.pdbx_description
1 polymer ?
#
loop_
_entity_poly.entity_id
_entity_poly.type
_entity_poly.pdbx_seq_one_letter_code
_entity_poly.pdbx_strand_id
1 'polypeptide(L)'
;MRRFLSRKGRFSLRQSKSGTRSASKDFYLGLPATNQNWPEAFGFRLGGTGPSYILSVVEGSSAYLAGLQPGDQVVDIEGQDVTNLSTPALIALAQTLKTVPPSIGVVSRIEQIDITPGPDGRFGFTIVGDSPLMVEDCMPNGPAGRSGLKAGDYVMEVNGIPVQTS
;
A
#
# COMPACT_ATOMS: atom_id res chain seq x y z
N MET A 1 0.63 3.42 8.12
CA MET A 1 0.30 2.06 7.64
C MET A 1 0.97 1.06 8.55
N ARG A 2 0.41 -0.14 8.78
CA ARG A 2 1.00 -1.11 9.73
C ARG A 2 1.04 -2.57 9.26
N ARG A 3 2.02 -3.35 9.76
CA ARG A 3 2.27 -4.80 9.55
C ARG A 3 2.26 -5.52 10.92
N PHE A 4 2.05 -6.84 11.02
CA PHE A 4 2.07 -7.55 12.31
C PHE A 4 2.78 -8.91 12.22
N LEU A 5 3.56 -9.32 13.23
CA LEU A 5 4.08 -10.69 13.34
C LEU A 5 3.93 -11.28 14.76
N SER A 6 3.52 -12.55 14.82
CA SER A 6 3.66 -13.39 16.02
C SER A 6 4.88 -14.31 15.87
N ARG A 7 5.71 -14.42 16.92
CA ARG A 7 6.99 -15.15 16.89
C ARG A 7 6.82 -16.67 16.96
N LYS A 8 7.46 -17.40 16.03
CA LYS A 8 8.22 -18.65 16.27
C LYS A 8 9.09 -19.06 15.06
N GLY A 9 10.41 -19.21 15.27
CA GLY A 9 11.24 -20.32 14.73
C GLY A 9 11.87 -20.30 13.31
N ARG A 10 13.10 -19.74 13.21
CA ARG A 10 14.37 -20.20 12.52
C ARG A 10 14.44 -21.16 11.29
N PHE A 11 15.26 -20.71 10.30
CA PHE A 11 16.10 -21.38 9.23
C PHE A 11 15.38 -22.20 8.12
N SER A 12 15.78 -22.34 6.83
CA SER A 12 17.08 -22.24 6.12
C SER A 12 16.94 -22.08 4.57
N LEU A 13 18.07 -21.71 3.95
CA LEU A 13 18.63 -22.02 2.62
C LEU A 13 17.95 -21.68 1.26
N ARG A 14 18.74 -20.92 0.50
CA ARG A 14 18.71 -20.58 -0.94
C ARG A 14 18.82 -21.82 -1.84
N GLN A 15 18.02 -21.91 -2.90
CA GLN A 15 18.42 -22.60 -4.14
C GLN A 15 17.78 -21.95 -5.37
N SER A 16 18.65 -21.45 -6.24
CA SER A 16 18.37 -21.03 -7.61
C SER A 16 18.11 -22.25 -8.49
N LYS A 17 17.02 -22.25 -9.26
CA LYS A 17 16.92 -23.04 -10.50
C LYS A 17 16.32 -22.20 -11.62
N SER A 18 17.14 -22.05 -12.65
CA SER A 18 16.80 -21.56 -13.97
C SER A 18 15.69 -22.42 -14.61
N GLY A 19 14.58 -21.79 -14.96
CA GLY A 19 13.56 -22.35 -15.83
C GLY A 19 13.36 -21.42 -17.02
N THR A 20 14.01 -21.71 -18.14
CA THR A 20 13.70 -21.10 -19.43
C THR A 20 12.33 -21.59 -19.90
N ARG A 21 11.31 -20.74 -19.85
CA ARG A 21 10.12 -20.86 -20.70
C ARG A 21 9.71 -19.50 -21.21
N SER A 22 9.87 -19.37 -22.53
CA SER A 22 9.30 -18.35 -23.39
C SER A 22 7.86 -18.00 -23.02
N ALA A 23 7.66 -16.82 -22.44
CA ALA A 23 6.39 -16.10 -22.40
C ALA A 23 6.68 -14.60 -22.25
N SER A 24 7.63 -14.10 -23.03
CA SER A 24 8.02 -12.69 -23.07
C SER A 24 7.50 -12.10 -24.38
N LYS A 25 6.19 -11.83 -24.49
CA LYS A 25 5.67 -10.95 -25.57
C LYS A 25 4.23 -10.41 -25.47
N ASP A 26 3.35 -10.91 -24.60
CA ASP A 26 1.91 -10.58 -24.73
C ASP A 26 1.26 -9.79 -23.56
N PHE A 27 2.03 -9.23 -22.62
CA PHE A 27 1.48 -8.48 -21.47
C PHE A 27 1.84 -6.99 -21.42
N TYR A 28 2.25 -6.39 -22.54
CA TYR A 28 2.27 -4.93 -22.65
C TYR A 28 0.86 -4.42 -22.90
N LEU A 29 0.02 -4.37 -21.86
CA LEU A 29 -1.00 -3.33 -21.81
C LEU A 29 -0.22 -2.01 -21.90
N GLY A 30 -0.24 -1.40 -23.09
CA GLY A 30 0.52 -0.18 -23.36
C GLY A 30 0.24 0.86 -22.31
N LEU A 31 1.28 1.59 -21.90
CA LEU A 31 1.13 2.72 -21.00
C LEU A 31 -0.05 3.60 -21.46
N PRO A 32 -0.92 4.05 -20.54
CA PRO A 32 -1.97 4.99 -20.89
C PRO A 32 -1.40 6.16 -21.70
N ALA A 33 -2.11 6.62 -22.73
CA ALA A 33 -1.65 7.73 -23.56
C ALA A 33 -1.77 9.09 -22.86
N THR A 34 -2.54 9.17 -21.77
CA THR A 34 -2.82 10.39 -21.00
C THR A 34 -2.96 10.09 -19.52
N ASN A 35 -2.91 11.14 -18.69
CA ASN A 35 -3.13 11.03 -17.25
C ASN A 35 -4.59 11.08 -16.83
N GLN A 36 -5.56 11.14 -17.75
CA GLN A 36 -6.98 11.39 -17.43
C GLN A 36 -7.58 10.37 -16.44
N ASN A 37 -7.09 9.13 -16.47
CA ASN A 37 -7.53 8.04 -15.58
C ASN A 37 -6.44 7.65 -14.57
N TRP A 38 -5.50 8.55 -14.27
CA TRP A 38 -4.55 8.37 -13.19
C TRP A 38 -5.29 8.42 -11.84
N PRO A 39 -4.95 7.55 -10.86
CA PRO A 39 -3.89 6.54 -10.87
C PRO A 39 -4.31 5.16 -11.39
N GLU A 40 -5.61 4.86 -11.48
CA GLU A 40 -6.10 3.49 -11.69
C GLU A 40 -5.67 2.90 -13.03
N ALA A 41 -5.62 3.71 -14.10
CA ALA A 41 -5.14 3.26 -15.41
C ALA A 41 -3.65 2.86 -15.42
N PHE A 42 -2.88 3.30 -14.42
CA PHE A 42 -1.48 2.89 -14.23
C PHE A 42 -1.34 1.71 -13.27
N GLY A 43 -2.46 1.21 -12.74
CA GLY A 43 -2.55 0.00 -11.93
C GLY A 43 -2.29 0.22 -10.44
N PHE A 44 -2.62 1.38 -9.89
CA PHE A 44 -2.56 1.58 -8.44
C PHE A 44 -3.72 2.44 -7.92
N ARG A 45 -3.95 2.38 -6.60
CA ARG A 45 -4.98 3.18 -5.91
C ARG A 45 -4.35 4.00 -4.80
N LEU A 46 -4.94 5.16 -4.55
CA LEU A 46 -4.53 6.09 -3.51
C LEU A 46 -5.57 6.20 -2.39
N GLY A 47 -5.13 6.63 -1.21
CA GLY A 47 -5.98 6.98 -0.08
C GLY A 47 -5.32 7.92 0.91
N GLY A 48 -6.09 8.32 1.92
CA GLY A 48 -5.67 9.32 2.90
C GLY A 48 -6.25 10.71 2.64
N THR A 49 -6.36 11.49 3.72
CA THR A 49 -7.02 12.80 3.77
C THR A 49 -6.03 13.95 3.92
N GLY A 50 -4.80 13.78 3.42
CA GLY A 50 -3.71 14.77 3.46
C GLY A 50 -2.72 14.43 4.56
N PRO A 51 -1.86 13.41 4.39
CA PRO A 51 -1.15 12.94 3.18
C PRO A 51 -1.86 11.89 2.30
N SER A 52 -1.26 11.57 1.16
CA SER A 52 -1.72 10.55 0.20
C SER A 52 -0.80 9.31 0.19
N TYR A 53 -1.41 8.13 0.18
CA TYR A 53 -0.72 6.85 0.27
C TYR A 53 -1.15 5.88 -0.83
N ILE A 54 -0.22 5.08 -1.32
CA ILE A 54 -0.50 3.96 -2.22
C ILE A 54 -1.12 2.83 -1.39
N LEU A 55 -2.35 2.47 -1.76
CA LEU A 55 -3.15 1.46 -1.06
C LEU A 55 -3.08 0.08 -1.70
N SER A 56 -2.92 0.03 -3.03
CA SER A 56 -2.80 -1.23 -3.77
C SER A 56 -2.07 -0.99 -5.07
N VAL A 57 -1.34 -2.00 -5.55
CA VAL A 57 -0.64 -1.99 -6.82
C VAL A 57 -0.92 -3.31 -7.53
N VAL A 58 -1.42 -3.23 -8.75
CA VAL A 58 -1.76 -4.39 -9.60
C VAL A 58 -0.45 -4.99 -10.12
N GLU A 59 -0.25 -6.28 -9.90
CA GLU A 59 0.95 -7.00 -10.37
C GLU A 59 1.10 -6.90 -11.89
N GLY A 60 2.33 -6.62 -12.35
CA GLY A 60 2.63 -6.44 -13.78
C GLY A 60 2.20 -5.10 -14.38
N SER A 61 1.53 -4.23 -13.64
CA SER A 61 1.16 -2.88 -14.09
C SER A 61 2.35 -1.94 -14.23
N SER A 62 2.14 -0.76 -14.84
CA SER A 62 3.15 0.30 -14.88
C SER A 62 3.62 0.70 -13.48
N ALA A 63 2.71 0.84 -12.53
CA ALA A 63 3.03 1.18 -11.15
C ALA A 63 3.89 0.09 -10.48
N TYR A 64 3.56 -1.18 -10.71
CA TYR A 64 4.34 -2.31 -10.20
C TYR A 64 5.76 -2.31 -10.77
N LEU A 65 5.91 -2.11 -12.08
CA LEU A 65 7.22 -2.07 -12.74
C LEU A 65 8.04 -0.85 -12.32
N ALA A 66 7.39 0.25 -11.96
CA ALA A 66 8.04 1.42 -11.36
C ALA A 66 8.47 1.20 -9.90
N GLY A 67 8.09 0.07 -9.30
CA GLY A 67 8.47 -0.30 -7.93
C GLY A 67 7.60 0.34 -6.85
N LEU A 68 6.44 0.90 -7.20
CA LEU A 68 5.48 1.42 -6.23
C LEU A 68 4.96 0.26 -5.37
N GLN A 69 4.85 0.49 -4.06
CA GLN A 69 4.34 -0.50 -3.13
C GLN A 69 3.15 0.02 -2.33
N PRO A 70 2.16 -0.84 -2.03
CA PRO A 70 1.19 -0.55 -0.99
C PRO A 70 1.94 -0.28 0.31
N GLY A 71 1.69 0.84 0.99
CA GLY A 71 2.56 1.26 2.09
C GLY A 71 3.24 2.60 1.91
N ASP A 72 3.38 3.02 0.66
CA ASP A 72 4.18 4.18 0.30
C ASP A 72 3.36 5.47 0.40
N GLN A 73 3.96 6.52 0.98
CA GLN A 73 3.46 7.89 0.92
C GLN A 73 3.98 8.55 -0.34
N VAL A 74 3.11 9.25 -1.07
CA VAL A 74 3.53 10.12 -2.16
C VAL A 74 4.01 11.44 -1.57
N VAL A 75 5.27 11.79 -1.82
CA VAL A 75 5.91 13.01 -1.30
C VAL A 75 6.28 13.98 -2.41
N ASP A 76 6.46 13.49 -3.63
CA ASP A 76 6.85 14.28 -4.79
C ASP A 76 6.08 13.85 -6.05
N ILE A 77 5.69 14.81 -6.89
CA ILE A 77 5.31 14.57 -8.28
C ILE A 77 6.01 15.58 -9.17
N GLU A 78 6.77 15.12 -10.17
CA GLU A 78 7.55 15.96 -11.11
C GLU A 78 8.46 16.99 -10.39
N GLY A 79 9.03 16.65 -9.23
CA GLY A 79 9.87 17.57 -8.46
C GLY A 79 9.10 18.57 -7.60
N GLN A 80 7.76 18.49 -7.56
CA GLN A 80 6.92 19.30 -6.68
C GLN A 80 6.60 18.54 -5.39
N ASP A 81 6.84 19.17 -4.24
CA ASP A 81 6.42 18.65 -2.93
C ASP A 81 4.90 18.58 -2.84
N VAL A 82 4.40 17.37 -2.60
CA VAL A 82 2.98 17.03 -2.44
C VAL A 82 2.70 16.32 -1.13
N THR A 83 3.65 16.34 -0.19
CA THR A 83 3.62 15.56 1.06
C THR A 83 2.31 15.69 1.83
N ASN A 84 1.69 16.88 1.82
CA ASN A 84 0.47 17.19 2.57
C ASN A 84 -0.81 17.22 1.71
N LEU A 85 -0.72 16.93 0.40
CA LEU A 85 -1.89 16.92 -0.46
C LEU A 85 -2.83 15.75 -0.11
N SER A 86 -4.12 16.05 -0.10
CA SER A 86 -5.16 15.03 -0.03
C SER A 86 -5.23 14.25 -1.34
N THR A 87 -5.77 13.03 -1.28
CA THR A 87 -5.87 12.16 -2.46
C THR A 87 -6.57 12.85 -3.65
N PRO A 88 -7.72 13.54 -3.48
CA PRO A 88 -8.36 14.23 -4.61
C PRO A 88 -7.51 15.36 -5.21
N ALA A 89 -6.80 16.12 -4.37
CA ALA A 89 -5.94 17.20 -4.85
C ALA A 89 -4.71 16.65 -5.60
N LEU A 90 -4.14 15.55 -5.11
CA LEU A 90 -3.04 14.86 -5.77
C LEU A 90 -3.44 14.30 -7.14
N ILE A 91 -4.62 13.69 -7.23
CA ILE A 91 -5.19 13.18 -8.48
C ILE A 91 -5.41 14.32 -9.48
N ALA A 92 -6.06 15.40 -9.02
CA ALA A 92 -6.31 16.57 -9.86
C ALA A 92 -5.00 17.17 -10.40
N LEU A 93 -3.96 17.26 -9.57
CA LEU A 93 -2.62 17.69 -9.99
C LEU A 93 -2.07 16.77 -11.08
N ALA A 94 -1.98 15.47 -10.81
CA ALA A 94 -1.40 14.49 -11.73
C ALA A 94 -2.11 14.45 -13.10
N GLN A 95 -3.44 14.60 -13.11
CA GLN A 95 -4.25 14.62 -14.33
C GLN A 95 -3.95 15.82 -15.24
N THR A 96 -3.41 16.93 -14.71
CA THR A 96 -3.04 18.12 -15.49
C THR A 96 -1.67 18.04 -16.15
N LEU A 97 -0.85 17.06 -15.74
CA LEU A 97 0.53 16.94 -16.21
C LEU A 97 0.60 16.38 -17.62
N LYS A 98 1.57 16.87 -18.40
CA LYS A 98 1.82 16.43 -19.78
C LYS A 98 2.74 15.20 -19.86
N THR A 99 3.56 14.97 -18.83
CA THR A 99 4.42 13.78 -18.73
C THR A 99 3.56 12.58 -18.39
N VAL A 100 3.69 11.50 -19.17
CA VAL A 100 2.88 10.28 -19.02
C VAL A 100 3.79 9.05 -19.01
N PRO A 101 3.88 8.30 -17.89
CA PRO A 101 3.35 8.64 -16.56
C PRO A 101 4.11 9.83 -15.93
N PRO A 102 3.52 10.53 -14.94
CA PRO A 102 4.26 11.46 -14.11
C PRO A 102 5.35 10.74 -13.31
N SER A 103 6.48 11.40 -13.10
CA SER A 103 7.48 11.03 -12.10
C SER A 103 6.90 11.19 -10.70
N ILE A 104 7.04 10.17 -9.86
CA ILE A 104 6.50 10.14 -8.50
C ILE A 104 7.64 9.80 -7.54
N GLY A 105 7.87 10.63 -6.54
CA GLY A 105 8.72 10.30 -5.41
C GLY A 105 7.88 9.79 -4.24
N VAL A 106 8.32 8.69 -3.65
CA VAL A 106 7.62 8.02 -2.55
C VAL A 106 8.52 7.68 -1.37
N VAL A 107 7.91 7.54 -0.19
CA VAL A 107 8.56 7.08 1.05
C VAL A 107 7.71 6.02 1.72
N SER A 108 8.28 4.85 2.02
CA SER A 108 7.55 3.79 2.73
C SER A 108 7.17 4.20 4.15
N ARG A 109 5.90 3.99 4.53
CA ARG A 109 5.32 4.32 5.84
C ARG A 109 4.66 3.13 6.53
N ILE A 110 5.09 1.91 6.19
CA ILE A 110 4.66 0.69 6.87
C ILE A 110 5.40 0.57 8.22
N GLU A 111 4.62 0.43 9.29
CA GLU A 111 5.13 0.16 10.65
C GLU A 111 4.70 -1.22 11.12
N GLN A 112 5.64 -2.10 11.47
CA GLN A 112 5.23 -3.37 12.08
C GLN A 112 4.92 -3.19 13.58
N ILE A 113 3.77 -3.67 14.04
CA ILE A 113 3.42 -3.74 15.45
C ILE A 113 2.98 -5.16 15.83
N ASP A 114 3.23 -5.57 17.06
CA ASP A 114 2.86 -6.89 17.56
C ASP A 114 1.79 -6.70 18.64
N ILE A 115 0.58 -7.22 18.44
CA ILE A 115 -0.51 -7.12 19.43
C ILE A 115 -0.69 -8.47 20.11
N THR A 116 -0.58 -8.49 21.43
CA THR A 116 -0.98 -9.64 22.24
C THR A 116 -2.46 -9.50 22.60
N PRO A 117 -3.30 -10.53 22.39
CA PRO A 117 -4.73 -10.44 22.73
C PRO A 117 -4.94 -10.26 24.25
N GLY A 118 -6.06 -9.64 24.62
CA GLY A 118 -6.48 -9.52 26.00
C GLY A 118 -6.95 -10.86 26.60
N PRO A 119 -7.25 -10.89 27.91
CA PRO A 119 -7.76 -12.11 28.58
C PRO A 119 -9.04 -12.69 27.98
N ASP A 120 -9.83 -11.86 27.28
CA ASP A 120 -11.04 -12.22 26.55
C ASP A 120 -10.77 -12.70 25.11
N GLY A 121 -9.49 -12.79 24.71
CA GLY A 121 -9.06 -13.15 23.36
C GLY A 121 -9.21 -12.05 22.32
N ARG A 122 -9.65 -10.84 22.71
CA ARG A 122 -9.89 -9.73 21.77
C ARG A 122 -8.67 -8.81 21.69
N PHE A 123 -8.57 -8.11 20.56
CA PHE A 123 -7.49 -7.15 20.31
C PHE A 123 -7.89 -5.68 20.57
N GLY A 124 -9.20 -5.39 20.68
CA GLY A 124 -9.70 -4.05 21.03
C GLY A 124 -9.75 -3.04 19.87
N PHE A 125 -10.07 -3.49 18.65
CA PHE A 125 -10.27 -2.64 17.48
C PHE A 125 -11.25 -3.29 16.49
N THR A 126 -11.82 -2.49 15.58
CA THR A 126 -12.65 -2.95 14.45
C THR A 126 -12.00 -2.57 13.12
N ILE A 127 -12.27 -3.37 12.09
CA ILE A 127 -11.81 -3.13 10.72
C ILE A 127 -13.04 -3.02 9.82
N VAL A 128 -12.98 -2.13 8.83
CA VAL A 128 -13.94 -1.98 7.74
C VAL A 128 -13.24 -1.92 6.37
N GLY A 129 -14.04 -2.01 5.30
CA GLY A 129 -13.58 -1.97 3.92
C GLY A 129 -13.19 -3.34 3.37
N ASP A 130 -13.07 -3.43 2.04
CA ASP A 130 -12.74 -4.68 1.36
C ASP A 130 -11.26 -4.73 0.95
N SER A 131 -10.73 -3.65 0.37
CA SER A 131 -9.33 -3.55 -0.01
C SER A 131 -8.95 -2.07 -0.25
N PRO A 132 -8.04 -1.49 0.55
CA PRO A 132 -7.44 -2.08 1.75
C PRO A 132 -8.40 -2.06 2.95
N LEU A 133 -8.11 -2.93 3.92
CA LEU A 133 -8.75 -2.93 5.22
C LEU A 133 -8.32 -1.67 6.02
N MET A 134 -9.28 -0.99 6.65
CA MET A 134 -9.05 0.20 7.46
C MET A 134 -9.56 -0.01 8.89
N VAL A 135 -8.79 0.44 9.88
CA VAL A 135 -9.25 0.45 11.27
C VAL A 135 -10.32 1.51 11.44
N GLU A 136 -11.54 1.10 11.76
CA GLU A 136 -12.67 2.00 11.99
C GLU A 136 -12.61 2.60 13.40
N ASP A 137 -12.50 1.74 14.41
CA ASP A 137 -12.36 2.14 15.81
C ASP A 137 -11.24 1.36 16.51
N CYS A 138 -10.60 2.01 17.48
CA CYS A 138 -9.55 1.41 18.29
C CYS A 138 -9.63 1.89 19.74
N MET A 139 -9.76 0.95 20.67
CA MET A 139 -9.85 1.25 22.09
C MET A 139 -8.49 1.74 22.61
N PRO A 140 -8.36 2.99 23.11
CA PRO A 140 -7.06 3.55 23.49
C PRO A 140 -6.33 2.74 24.57
N ASN A 141 -7.09 2.20 25.52
CA ASN A 141 -6.55 1.39 26.62
C ASN A 141 -6.55 -0.13 26.33
N GLY A 142 -7.07 -0.54 25.17
CA GLY A 142 -7.10 -1.93 24.73
C GLY A 142 -5.75 -2.39 24.19
N PRO A 143 -5.58 -3.70 23.91
CA PRO A 143 -4.30 -4.24 23.45
C PRO A 143 -3.75 -3.57 22.18
N ALA A 144 -4.60 -3.33 21.19
CA ALA A 144 -4.23 -2.67 19.94
C ALA A 144 -3.84 -1.20 20.14
N GLY A 145 -4.63 -0.44 20.89
CA GLY A 145 -4.34 0.97 21.19
C GLY A 145 -3.03 1.16 21.96
N ARG A 146 -2.74 0.28 22.92
CA ARG A 146 -1.44 0.26 23.65
C ARG A 146 -0.26 -0.08 22.76
N SER A 147 -0.48 -0.85 21.70
CA SER A 147 0.53 -1.17 20.68
C SER A 147 0.66 -0.05 19.63
N GLY A 148 -0.13 1.02 19.78
CA GLY A 148 -0.09 2.23 18.96
C GLY A 148 -1.04 2.22 17.76
N LEU A 149 -1.84 1.16 17.53
CA LEU A 149 -2.83 1.14 16.45
C LEU A 149 -3.86 2.27 16.67
N LYS A 150 -4.29 2.93 15.60
CA LYS A 150 -5.27 4.01 15.66
C LYS A 150 -6.38 3.82 14.62
N ALA A 151 -7.54 4.41 14.90
CA ALA A 151 -8.57 4.60 13.89
C ALA A 151 -7.99 5.38 12.69
N GLY A 152 -8.37 4.97 11.48
CA GLY A 152 -7.84 5.50 10.22
C GLY A 152 -6.53 4.85 9.74
N ASP A 153 -5.91 3.96 10.52
CA ASP A 153 -4.79 3.16 10.02
C ASP A 153 -5.26 2.16 8.96
N TYR A 154 -4.52 2.07 7.85
CA TYR A 154 -4.68 1.00 6.87
C TYR A 154 -3.87 -0.23 7.27
N VAL A 155 -4.51 -1.39 7.25
CA VAL A 155 -3.93 -2.69 7.48
C VAL A 155 -3.52 -3.27 6.13
N MET A 156 -2.23 -3.52 5.94
CA MET A 156 -1.69 -4.02 4.68
C MET A 156 -1.41 -5.52 4.72
N GLU A 157 -1.17 -6.04 5.92
CA GLU A 157 -0.80 -7.43 6.15
C GLU A 157 -1.12 -7.86 7.58
N VAL A 158 -1.51 -9.13 7.74
CA VAL A 158 -1.65 -9.79 9.03
C VAL A 158 -0.80 -11.06 9.03
N ASN A 159 0.16 -11.16 9.96
CA ASN A 159 1.00 -12.36 10.14
C ASN A 159 1.74 -12.83 8.88
N GLY A 160 2.31 -11.93 8.08
CA GLY A 160 2.97 -12.30 6.83
C GLY A 160 2.03 -12.46 5.63
N ILE A 161 0.71 -12.35 5.82
CA ILE A 161 -0.30 -12.56 4.79
C ILE A 161 -0.88 -11.21 4.35
N PRO A 162 -0.61 -10.75 3.11
CA PRO A 162 -1.20 -9.53 2.59
C PRO A 162 -2.73 -9.60 2.62
N VAL A 163 -3.40 -8.51 2.99
CA VAL A 163 -4.87 -8.46 3.04
C VAL A 163 -5.52 -7.96 1.74
N GLN A 164 -4.75 -7.90 0.64
CA GLN A 164 -5.28 -7.51 -0.67
C GLN A 164 -6.13 -8.64 -1.27
N THR A 165 -7.36 -8.32 -1.66
CA THR A 165 -8.19 -9.20 -2.48
C THR A 165 -7.62 -9.31 -3.89
N SER A 166 -7.58 -10.54 -4.41
CA SER A 166 -7.14 -10.91 -5.76
C SER A 166 -8.08 -10.40 -6.85
#